data_AF-A0A848CL94-F1
#
_entry.id   AF-A0A848CL94-F1
#
_cell.length_a   1.000
_cell.length_b   1.000
_cell.length_c   1.000
_cell.angle_alpha   90.00
_cell.angle_beta   90.00
_cell.angle_gamma   90.00
#
_symmetry.space_group_name_H-M   'P 1'
#
loop_
_entity.id
_entity.type
_entity.pdbx_description
1 polymer ?
#
loop_
_entity_poly.entity_id
_entity_poly.type
_entity_poly.pdbx_seq_one_letter_code
_entity_poly.pdbx_strand_id
1 'polypeptide(L)'
;MLKFLGSLFIVSSMTGIGIWKAEEVKHSYQALGRIYHLIGMMKNELSYAGSEFGEMFECLSKKMDAPYRNWLLGMKIQMERRDGKTFSEIWVDNVNGFLKESGLGMEALNHLKMLGRNLGGADRQMQIWSMERYLKQIELQMDEMRKDIQMRMKVRICLGASAGILITIFLI
;
A
#
# COMPACT_ATOMS: atom_id res chain seq x y z
N MET A 1 -20.40 33.49 -24.83
CA MET A 1 -20.63 32.04 -24.96
C MET A 1 -19.35 31.23 -24.74
N LEU A 2 -18.35 31.31 -25.63
CA LEU A 2 -17.11 30.50 -25.53
C LEU A 2 -16.32 30.72 -24.21
N LYS A 3 -16.23 31.96 -23.73
CA LYS A 3 -15.59 32.30 -22.44
C LYS A 3 -16.25 31.66 -21.22
N PHE A 4 -17.58 31.52 -21.24
CA PHE A 4 -18.38 30.94 -20.15
C PHE A 4 -18.29 29.41 -20.14
N LEU A 5 -18.18 28.79 -21.32
CA LEU A 5 -17.99 27.34 -21.46
C LEU A 5 -16.56 26.94 -21.06
N GLY A 6 -15.57 27.76 -21.39
CA GLY A 6 -14.17 27.55 -21.01
C GLY A 6 -13.93 27.68 -19.50
N SER A 7 -14.56 28.65 -18.84
CA SER A 7 -14.46 28.80 -17.39
C SER A 7 -15.08 27.64 -16.62
N LEU A 8 -16.24 27.14 -17.07
CA LEU A 8 -16.88 25.95 -16.49
C LEU A 8 -15.97 24.71 -16.57
N PHE A 9 -15.21 24.56 -17.67
CA PHE A 9 -14.26 23.47 -17.87
C PHE A 9 -13.03 23.55 -16.94
N ILE A 10 -12.56 24.76 -16.64
CA ILE A 10 -11.41 24.97 -15.75
C ILE A 10 -11.79 24.63 -14.30
N VAL A 11 -12.95 25.12 -13.84
CA VAL A 11 -13.45 24.86 -12.47
C VAL A 11 -13.72 23.37 -12.26
N SER A 12 -14.34 22.69 -13.22
CA SER A 12 -14.62 21.25 -13.13
C SER A 12 -13.35 20.41 -13.12
N SER A 13 -12.35 20.78 -13.95
CA SER A 13 -11.07 20.06 -14.03
C SER A 13 -10.26 20.16 -12.73
N MET A 14 -10.16 21.37 -12.14
CA MET A 14 -9.42 21.58 -10.89
C MET A 14 -10.09 20.90 -9.68
N THR A 15 -11.42 20.94 -9.63
CA THR A 15 -12.18 20.23 -8.60
C THR A 15 -12.05 18.71 -8.75
N GLY A 16 -12.10 18.21 -10.00
CA GLY A 16 -11.91 16.79 -10.30
C GLY A 16 -10.53 16.27 -9.88
N ILE A 17 -9.46 17.04 -10.12
CA ILE A 17 -8.10 16.69 -9.67
C ILE A 17 -8.03 16.60 -8.14
N GLY A 18 -8.69 17.52 -7.41
CA GLY A 18 -8.75 17.49 -5.96
C GLY A 18 -9.44 16.25 -5.40
N ILE A 19 -10.56 15.84 -6.01
CA ILE A 19 -11.32 14.64 -5.64
C ILE A 19 -10.52 13.38 -5.97
N TRP A 20 -9.91 13.31 -7.16
CA TRP A 20 -9.10 12.17 -7.57
C TRP A 20 -7.93 11.94 -6.62
N LYS A 21 -7.21 13.00 -6.25
CA LYS A 21 -6.10 12.92 -5.30
C LYS A 21 -6.55 12.53 -3.89
N ALA A 22 -7.76 12.93 -3.50
CA ALA A 22 -8.36 12.50 -2.24
C ALA A 22 -8.65 10.99 -2.23
N GLU A 23 -9.20 10.47 -3.33
CA GLU A 23 -9.49 9.04 -3.45
C GLU A 23 -8.21 8.21 -3.55
N GLU A 24 -7.18 8.68 -4.24
CA GLU A 24 -5.87 8.03 -4.29
C GLU A 24 -5.25 7.86 -2.89
N VAL A 25 -5.25 8.92 -2.08
CA VAL A 25 -4.75 8.88 -0.70
C VAL A 25 -5.57 7.91 0.16
N LYS A 26 -6.90 7.90 0.01
CA LYS A 26 -7.78 6.96 0.72
C LYS A 26 -7.52 5.52 0.30
N HIS A 27 -7.34 5.25 -0.99
CA HIS A 27 -7.03 3.93 -1.51
C HIS A 27 -5.67 3.43 -0.99
N SER A 28 -4.65 4.30 -0.98
CA SER A 28 -3.34 3.99 -0.40
C SER A 28 -3.42 3.71 1.11
N TYR A 29 -4.21 4.49 1.85
CA TYR A 29 -4.42 4.27 3.29
C TYR A 29 -5.07 2.90 3.56
N GLN A 30 -6.06 2.52 2.77
CA GLN A 30 -6.69 1.19 2.86
C GLN A 30 -5.71 0.07 2.49
N ALA A 31 -4.88 0.27 1.47
CA ALA A 31 -3.84 -0.70 1.08
C ALA A 31 -2.82 -0.91 2.21
N LEU A 32 -2.36 0.16 2.86
CA LEU A 32 -1.49 0.08 4.05
C LEU A 32 -2.15 -0.70 5.20
N GLY A 33 -3.44 -0.46 5.45
CA GLY A 33 -4.19 -1.22 6.47
C GLY A 33 -4.27 -2.72 6.16
N ARG A 34 -4.47 -3.08 4.88
CA ARG A 34 -4.51 -4.49 4.45
C ARG A 34 -3.15 -5.19 4.64
N ILE A 35 -2.05 -4.55 4.22
CA ILE A 35 -0.72 -5.14 4.40
C ILE A 35 -0.31 -5.17 5.88
N TYR A 36 -0.67 -4.15 6.67
CA TYR A 36 -0.46 -4.15 8.13
C TYR A 36 -1.12 -5.36 8.78
N HIS A 37 -2.40 -5.61 8.45
CA HIS A 37 -3.12 -6.75 8.98
C HIS A 37 -2.48 -8.07 8.55
N LEU A 38 -2.12 -8.21 7.27
CA LEU A 38 -1.48 -9.42 6.76
C LEU A 38 -0.13 -9.71 7.42
N ILE A 39 0.76 -8.73 7.53
CA ILE A 39 2.05 -8.93 8.21
C ILE A 39 1.85 -9.20 9.70
N GLY A 40 0.84 -8.61 10.34
CA GLY A 40 0.44 -8.93 11.71
C GLY A 40 0.03 -10.40 11.87
N MET A 41 -0.75 -10.93 10.93
CA MET A 41 -1.10 -12.36 10.91
C MET A 41 0.13 -13.24 10.71
N MET A 42 1.02 -12.89 9.77
CA MET A 42 2.28 -13.63 9.55
C MET A 42 3.14 -13.67 10.82
N LYS A 43 3.27 -12.53 11.50
CA LYS A 43 4.00 -12.44 12.76
C LYS A 43 3.38 -13.37 13.81
N ASN A 44 2.05 -13.37 13.95
CA ASN A 44 1.37 -14.19 14.93
C ASN A 44 1.53 -15.69 14.64
N GLU A 45 1.43 -16.11 13.39
CA GLU A 45 1.70 -17.50 12.97
C GLU A 45 3.13 -17.92 13.32
N LEU A 46 4.13 -17.07 13.00
CA LEU A 46 5.52 -17.29 13.40
C LEU A 46 5.73 -17.27 14.91
N SER A 47 4.98 -16.49 15.69
CA SER A 47 5.13 -16.46 17.14
C SER A 47 4.50 -17.67 17.82
N TYR A 48 3.28 -18.04 17.44
CA TYR A 48 2.46 -18.98 18.21
C TYR A 48 2.35 -20.37 17.57
N ALA A 49 2.22 -20.46 16.25
CA ALA A 49 2.04 -21.73 15.56
C ALA A 49 3.37 -22.42 15.27
N GLY A 50 4.47 -21.65 15.16
CA GLY A 50 5.77 -22.19 14.75
C GLY A 50 5.75 -22.80 13.35
N SER A 51 4.79 -22.38 12.53
CA SER A 51 4.61 -22.84 11.17
C SER A 51 5.77 -22.39 10.28
N GLU A 52 6.17 -23.26 9.37
CA GLU A 52 7.11 -22.90 8.31
C GLU A 52 6.44 -21.94 7.32
N PHE A 53 7.23 -21.06 6.70
CA PHE A 53 6.73 -20.03 5.77
C PHE A 53 5.78 -20.58 4.69
N GLY A 54 6.06 -21.78 4.14
CA GLY A 54 5.22 -22.41 3.11
C GLY A 54 3.78 -22.68 3.58
N GLU A 55 3.62 -23.31 4.75
CA GLU A 55 2.30 -23.60 5.33
C GLU A 55 1.56 -22.32 5.74
N MET A 56 2.29 -21.37 6.34
CA MET A 56 1.74 -20.08 6.71
C MET A 56 1.18 -19.33 5.49
N PHE A 57 1.94 -19.27 4.39
CA PHE A 57 1.48 -18.61 3.18
C PHE A 57 0.23 -19.25 2.59
N GLU A 58 0.15 -20.59 2.60
CA GLU A 58 -1.07 -21.28 2.17
C GLU A 58 -2.26 -20.91 3.05
N CYS A 59 -2.12 -21.02 4.37
CA CYS A 59 -3.19 -20.76 5.33
C CYS A 59 -3.70 -19.32 5.21
N LEU A 60 -2.79 -18.34 5.15
CA LEU A 60 -3.16 -16.94 5.03
C LEU A 60 -3.75 -16.60 3.66
N SER A 61 -3.32 -17.26 2.58
CA SER A 61 -3.88 -17.01 1.25
C SER A 61 -5.38 -17.28 1.17
N LYS A 62 -5.87 -18.27 1.93
CA LYS A 62 -7.31 -18.64 2.00
C LYS A 62 -8.16 -17.56 2.70
N LYS A 63 -7.53 -16.66 3.47
CA LYS A 63 -8.18 -15.59 4.24
C LYS A 63 -8.10 -14.23 3.54
N MET A 64 -7.41 -14.13 2.41
CA MET A 64 -7.11 -12.87 1.74
C MET A 64 -7.76 -12.80 0.35
N ASP A 65 -7.99 -11.57 -0.10
CA ASP A 65 -8.37 -11.27 -1.47
C ASP A 65 -7.16 -10.93 -2.35
N ALA A 66 -7.39 -10.92 -3.67
CA ALA A 66 -6.42 -10.38 -4.61
C ALA A 66 -6.14 -8.90 -4.30
N PRO A 67 -4.88 -8.43 -4.44
CA PRO A 67 -3.72 -9.16 -4.96
C PRO A 67 -2.95 -9.98 -3.91
N TYR A 68 -3.25 -9.83 -2.61
CA TYR A 68 -2.48 -10.45 -1.52
C TYR A 68 -2.57 -11.98 -1.52
N ARG A 69 -3.74 -12.55 -1.85
CA ARG A 69 -3.90 -14.00 -2.05
C ARG A 69 -2.92 -14.54 -3.09
N ASN A 70 -2.85 -13.88 -4.24
CA ASN A 70 -2.01 -14.32 -5.35
C ASN A 70 -0.53 -14.18 -5.00
N TRP A 71 -0.16 -13.12 -4.28
CA TRP A 71 1.18 -12.93 -3.74
C TRP A 71 1.61 -14.08 -2.82
N LEU A 72 0.77 -14.46 -1.85
CA LEU A 72 1.06 -15.54 -0.90
C LEU A 72 1.15 -16.91 -1.59
N LEU A 73 0.23 -17.21 -2.53
CA LEU A 73 0.30 -18.44 -3.31
C LEU A 73 1.54 -18.47 -4.21
N GLY A 74 1.91 -17.34 -4.82
CA GLY A 74 3.12 -17.19 -5.61
C GLY A 74 4.39 -17.45 -4.81
N MET A 75 4.44 -16.97 -3.56
CA MET A 75 5.52 -17.28 -2.61
C MET A 75 5.63 -18.78 -2.37
N LYS A 76 4.52 -19.43 -1.99
CA LYS A 76 4.49 -20.88 -1.73
C LYS A 76 5.01 -21.67 -2.94
N ILE A 77 4.44 -21.43 -4.12
CA ILE A 77 4.76 -22.18 -5.34
C ILE A 77 6.24 -22.01 -5.71
N GLN A 78 6.78 -20.80 -5.63
CA GLN A 78 8.19 -20.58 -5.97
C GLN A 78 9.15 -21.20 -4.95
N MET A 79 8.82 -21.17 -3.67
CA MET A 79 9.61 -21.86 -2.64
C MET A 79 9.64 -23.38 -2.83
N GLU A 80 8.52 -23.98 -3.27
CA GLU A 80 8.41 -25.42 -3.53
C GLU A 80 9.19 -25.87 -4.79
N ARG A 81 9.34 -24.98 -5.78
CA ARG A 81 10.06 -25.30 -7.02
C ARG A 81 11.55 -25.58 -6.83
N ARG A 82 12.15 -25.09 -5.73
CA ARG A 82 13.58 -25.27 -5.39
C ARG A 82 14.52 -24.96 -6.57
N ASP A 83 14.23 -23.88 -7.29
CA ASP A 83 14.96 -23.44 -8.50
C ASP A 83 16.31 -22.75 -8.19
N GLY A 84 16.80 -22.87 -6.95
CA GLY A 84 18.05 -22.26 -6.49
C GLY A 84 17.92 -20.82 -6.02
N LYS A 85 16.74 -20.19 -6.13
CA LYS A 85 16.52 -18.85 -5.59
C LYS A 85 16.45 -18.84 -4.06
N THR A 86 17.01 -17.81 -3.46
CA THR A 86 16.88 -17.52 -2.04
C THR A 86 15.47 -17.02 -1.72
N PHE A 87 15.04 -17.17 -0.46
CA PHE A 87 13.77 -16.61 0.03
C PHE A 87 13.64 -15.11 -0.29
N SER A 88 14.71 -14.36 -0.11
CA SER A 88 14.75 -12.91 -0.34
C SER A 88 14.50 -12.55 -1.81
N GLU A 89 15.05 -13.32 -2.75
CA GLU A 89 14.82 -13.14 -4.18
C GLU A 89 13.37 -13.47 -4.55
N ILE A 90 12.88 -14.62 -4.09
CA ILE A 90 11.48 -15.04 -4.30
C ILE A 90 10.53 -13.97 -3.77
N TRP A 91 10.79 -13.44 -2.56
CA TRP A 91 9.98 -12.38 -1.97
C TRP A 91 9.91 -11.13 -2.84
N VAL A 92 11.07 -10.63 -3.26
CA VAL A 92 11.16 -9.40 -4.06
C VAL A 92 10.48 -9.59 -5.42
N ASP A 93 10.69 -10.72 -6.08
CA ASP A 93 10.06 -11.05 -7.36
C ASP A 93 8.53 -11.08 -7.24
N ASN A 94 8.01 -11.73 -6.19
CA ASN A 94 6.57 -11.81 -5.95
C ASN A 94 5.96 -10.45 -5.57
N VAL A 95 6.65 -9.61 -4.78
CA VAL A 95 6.17 -8.24 -4.51
C VAL A 95 6.08 -7.43 -5.80
N ASN A 96 7.09 -7.53 -6.67
CA ASN A 96 7.08 -6.85 -7.97
C ASN A 96 5.99 -7.36 -8.91
N GLY A 97 5.77 -8.67 -8.94
CA GLY A 97 4.81 -9.32 -9.85
C GLY A 97 3.36 -9.12 -9.45
N PHE A 98 3.04 -9.16 -8.15
CA PHE A 98 1.65 -9.17 -7.69
C PHE A 98 1.19 -7.87 -7.04
N LEU A 99 2.07 -7.11 -6.40
CA LEU A 99 1.65 -5.99 -5.54
C LEU A 99 1.83 -4.61 -6.19
N LYS A 100 2.30 -4.51 -7.43
CA LYS A 100 2.50 -3.25 -8.14
C LYS A 100 1.21 -2.40 -8.24
N GLU A 101 0.06 -3.06 -8.36
CA GLU A 101 -1.26 -2.42 -8.50
C GLU A 101 -2.12 -2.58 -7.21
N SER A 102 -1.50 -2.92 -6.08
CA SER A 102 -2.21 -3.16 -4.80
C SER A 102 -2.74 -1.88 -4.13
N GLY A 103 -2.40 -0.71 -4.67
CA GLY A 103 -2.62 0.59 -4.05
C GLY A 103 -1.53 0.99 -3.06
N LEU A 104 -0.53 0.14 -2.81
CA LEU A 104 0.64 0.51 -2.01
C LEU A 104 1.51 1.50 -2.79
N GLY A 105 1.85 2.63 -2.17
CA GLY A 105 2.82 3.56 -2.72
C GLY A 105 4.21 2.92 -2.86
N MET A 106 5.06 3.52 -3.71
CA MET A 106 6.41 3.02 -4.01
C MET A 106 7.25 2.85 -2.74
N GLU A 107 7.16 3.78 -1.80
CA GLU A 107 7.88 3.72 -0.52
C GLU A 107 7.45 2.49 0.31
N ALA A 108 6.14 2.24 0.42
CA ALA A 108 5.61 1.08 1.12
C ALA A 108 6.04 -0.24 0.45
N LEU A 109 6.03 -0.30 -0.88
CA LEU A 109 6.52 -1.46 -1.64
C LEU A 109 8.02 -1.70 -1.40
N ASN A 110 8.83 -0.64 -1.32
CA ASN A 110 10.26 -0.74 -1.05
C ASN A 110 10.53 -1.23 0.37
N HIS A 111 9.80 -0.72 1.37
CA HIS A 111 9.90 -1.22 2.74
C HIS A 111 9.45 -2.68 2.84
N LEU A 112 8.39 -3.09 2.12
CA LEU A 112 7.95 -4.48 2.06
C LEU A 112 9.02 -5.40 1.45
N LYS A 113 9.73 -4.94 0.41
CA LYS A 113 10.88 -5.67 -0.16
C LYS A 113 12.04 -5.78 0.83
N MET A 114 12.33 -4.71 1.56
CA MET A 114 13.36 -4.72 2.61
C MET A 114 12.99 -5.70 3.73
N LEU A 115 11.73 -5.79 4.12
CA LEU A 115 11.26 -6.79 5.08
C LEU A 115 11.63 -8.19 4.61
N GLY A 116 11.29 -8.57 3.38
CA GLY A 116 11.63 -9.90 2.83
C GLY A 116 13.13 -10.22 2.85
N ARG A 117 13.98 -9.23 2.55
CA ARG A 117 15.43 -9.37 2.65
C ARG A 117 15.90 -9.65 4.07
N ASN A 118 15.29 -9.01 5.06
CA ASN A 118 15.61 -9.19 6.48
C ASN A 118 15.07 -10.51 7.04
N LEU A 119 14.03 -11.08 6.44
CA LEU A 119 13.47 -12.37 6.84
C LEU A 119 14.35 -13.54 6.34
N GLY A 120 14.95 -13.41 5.16
CA GLY A 120 15.81 -14.44 4.58
C GLY A 120 17.07 -14.67 5.40
N GLY A 121 17.27 -15.90 5.88
CA GLY A 121 18.47 -16.29 6.65
C GLY A 121 18.50 -15.81 8.11
N ALA A 122 17.48 -15.07 8.55
CA ALA A 122 17.33 -14.69 9.96
C ALA A 122 16.75 -15.84 10.78
N ASP A 123 17.14 -15.93 12.06
CA ASP A 123 16.46 -16.80 13.00
C ASP A 123 15.04 -16.30 13.30
N ARG A 124 14.22 -17.17 13.88
CA ARG A 124 12.80 -16.90 14.14
C ARG A 124 12.57 -15.64 14.98
N GLN A 125 13.41 -15.37 15.99
CA GLN A 125 13.25 -14.20 16.83
C GLN A 125 13.56 -12.92 16.05
N MET A 126 14.61 -12.93 15.23
CA MET A 126 14.95 -11.83 14.33
C MET A 126 13.87 -11.59 13.26
N GLN A 127 13.24 -12.64 12.74
CA GLN A 127 12.12 -12.54 11.81
C GLN A 127 10.92 -11.81 12.45
N ILE A 128 10.55 -12.21 13.68
CA ILE A 128 9.46 -11.57 14.43
C ILE A 128 9.78 -10.09 14.67
N TRP A 129 10.98 -9.76 15.16
CA TRP A 129 11.39 -8.36 15.38
C TRP A 129 11.40 -7.52 14.10
N SER A 130 11.80 -8.12 12.98
CA SER A 130 11.76 -7.45 11.67
C SER A 130 10.33 -7.12 11.26
N MET A 131 9.38 -8.03 11.48
CA MET A 131 7.96 -7.78 11.25
C MET A 131 7.40 -6.72 12.21
N GLU A 132 7.77 -6.72 13.49
CA GLU A 132 7.33 -5.70 14.46
C GLU A 132 7.81 -4.30 14.07
N ARG A 133 9.07 -4.18 13.65
CA ARG A 133 9.60 -2.91 13.17
C ARG A 133 8.84 -2.41 11.95
N TYR A 134 8.56 -3.31 11.00
CA TYR A 134 7.79 -2.97 9.80
C TYR A 134 6.34 -2.56 10.12
N LEU A 135 5.68 -3.29 11.03
CA LEU A 135 4.34 -2.94 11.51
C LEU A 135 4.33 -1.56 12.17
N LYS A 136 5.32 -1.27 13.02
CA LYS A 136 5.43 0.05 13.66
C LYS A 136 5.63 1.17 12.64
N GLN A 137 6.42 0.90 11.60
CA GLN A 137 6.63 1.85 10.52
C GLN A 137 5.34 2.13 9.72
N ILE A 138 4.56 1.11 9.37
CA ILE A 138 3.26 1.31 8.72
C ILE A 138 2.30 2.07 9.64
N GLU A 139 2.27 1.77 10.93
CA GLU A 139 1.39 2.46 11.89
C GLU A 139 1.68 3.97 11.92
N LEU A 140 2.96 4.36 11.96
CA LEU A 140 3.37 5.77 11.88
C LEU A 140 2.95 6.41 10.56
N GLN A 141 3.20 5.73 9.43
CA GLN A 141 2.81 6.23 8.11
C GLN A 141 1.28 6.41 8.00
N MET A 142 0.51 5.46 8.53
CA MET A 142 -0.96 5.55 8.55
C MET A 142 -1.44 6.69 9.45
N ASP A 143 -0.81 6.94 10.60
CA ASP A 143 -1.17 8.06 11.48
C ASP A 143 -0.91 9.42 10.81
N GLU A 144 0.22 9.56 10.11
CA GLU A 144 0.51 10.74 9.30
C GLU A 144 -0.51 10.95 8.18
N MET A 145 -0.80 9.90 7.40
CA MET A 145 -1.82 9.97 6.35
C MET A 145 -3.19 10.32 6.89
N ARG A 146 -3.58 9.77 8.04
CA ARG A 146 -4.85 10.07 8.71
C ARG A 146 -4.94 11.56 9.07
N LYS A 147 -3.89 12.13 9.65
CA LYS A 147 -3.83 13.57 9.97
C LYS A 147 -3.97 14.41 8.70
N ASP A 148 -3.30 14.01 7.62
CA ASP A 148 -3.37 14.71 6.34
C ASP A 148 -4.77 14.64 5.69
N ILE A 149 -5.44 13.48 5.77
CA ILE A 149 -6.82 13.30 5.32
C ILE A 149 -7.77 14.19 6.13
N GLN A 150 -7.66 14.18 7.46
CA GLN A 150 -8.56 14.92 8.34
C GLN A 150 -8.36 16.43 8.26
N MET A 151 -7.11 16.90 8.23
CA MET A 151 -6.79 18.32 8.41
C MET A 151 -6.65 19.08 7.09
N ARG A 152 -6.17 18.43 6.02
CA ARG A 152 -5.74 19.15 4.80
C ARG A 152 -6.54 18.81 3.56
N MET A 153 -7.20 17.65 3.50
CA MET A 153 -7.86 17.20 2.27
C MET A 153 -9.07 18.05 1.91
N LYS A 154 -9.95 18.39 2.87
CA LYS A 154 -11.06 19.32 2.66
C LYS A 154 -10.57 20.71 2.22
N VAL A 155 -9.51 21.21 2.86
CA VAL A 155 -8.90 22.50 2.53
C VAL A 155 -8.31 22.49 1.11
N ARG A 156 -7.62 21.43 0.68
CA ARG A 156 -7.07 21.30 -0.67
C ARG A 156 -8.16 21.26 -1.74
N ILE A 157 -9.27 20.55 -1.49
CA ILE A 157 -10.42 20.51 -2.41
C ILE A 157 -11.03 21.92 -2.51
N CYS A 158 -11.26 22.60 -1.38
CA CYS A 158 -11.78 23.97 -1.38
C CYS A 158 -10.84 24.96 -2.06
N LEU A 159 -9.52 24.88 -1.85
CA LEU A 159 -8.54 25.73 -2.53
C LEU A 159 -8.53 25.51 -4.05
N GLY A 160 -8.65 24.27 -4.52
CA GLY A 160 -8.77 23.96 -5.93
C GLY A 160 -10.03 24.58 -6.56
N ALA A 161 -11.17 24.47 -5.86
CA ALA A 161 -12.42 25.11 -6.28
C ALA A 161 -12.31 26.64 -6.30
N SER A 162 -11.78 27.25 -5.23
CA SER A 162 -11.60 28.70 -5.11
C SER A 162 -10.64 29.26 -6.15
N ALA A 163 -9.53 28.57 -6.43
CA ALA A 163 -8.59 28.97 -7.48
C ALA A 163 -9.23 28.88 -8.88
N GLY A 164 -10.06 27.88 -9.14
CA GLY A 164 -10.82 27.77 -10.39
C GLY A 164 -11.81 28.92 -10.57
N ILE A 165 -12.52 29.31 -9.50
CA ILE A 165 -13.44 30.45 -9.50
C ILE A 165 -12.67 31.76 -9.77
N LEU A 166 -11.51 31.94 -9.13
CA LEU A 166 -10.70 33.14 -9.26
C LEU A 166 -10.12 33.30 -10.67
N ILE A 167 -9.64 32.21 -11.29
CA ILE A 167 -9.21 32.19 -12.70
C ILE A 167 -10.38 32.52 -13.64
N THR A 168 -11.58 32.02 -13.33
CA THR A 168 -12.79 32.33 -14.09
C THR A 168 -13.12 33.82 -14.07
N ILE A 169 -13.02 34.46 -12.90
CA ILE A 169 -13.29 35.90 -12.74
C ILE A 169 -12.30 36.73 -13.57
N PHE A 170 -11.02 36.35 -13.63
CA PHE A 170 -10.01 37.06 -14.43
C PHE A 170 -10.15 36.86 -15.96
N LEU A 171 -10.82 35.80 -16.42
CA LEU A 171 -10.96 35.47 -17.84
C LEU A 171 -12.20 36.07 -18.52
N ILE A 172 -13.21 36.44 -17.72
CA ILE A 172 -14.44 37.10 -18.18
C ILE A 172 -14.10 38.52 -18.61
#